data_AF-A0A928Z6Y8-F1
#
_entry.id   AF-A0A928Z6Y8-F1
#
_cell.length_a   1.000
_cell.length_b   1.000
_cell.length_c   1.000
_cell.angle_alpha   90.00
_cell.angle_beta   90.00
_cell.angle_gamma   90.00
#
_symmetry.space_group_name_H-M   'P 1'
#
loop_
_entity.id
_entity.type
_entity.pdbx_description
1 polymer ?
#
loop_
_entity_poly.entity_id
_entity_poly.type
_entity_poly.pdbx_seq_one_letter_code
_entity_poly.pdbx_strand_id
1 'polypeptide(L)'
;MKFHLPIAELSLALLLTPAFAPASVQAQPAAREAVVCPGISALNLREIPDGRILDALPPGTSVLQVAPPAGDWQPIATEDYRGYVWGAYLCDDVAQTEPEPEDDGDKTPDKDAVGPMVTPARCGRNDENLRNVSYSGGLEIYARPDSASPILGFIGDGGVVRLNGVSFVGGTGVIWQPINFPERGYIEGGRDGVVSNLVYCTRFYE
;
A
#
# COMPACT_ATOMS: atom_id res chain seq x y z
N MET A 1 29.73 -52.17 56.12
CA MET A 1 29.87 -51.11 55.10
C MET A 1 29.22 -51.58 53.80
N LYS A 2 28.04 -51.06 53.46
CA LYS A 2 27.41 -51.17 52.14
C LYS A 2 26.48 -49.96 52.00
N PHE A 3 26.79 -49.14 50.99
CA PHE A 3 26.33 -47.76 50.84
C PHE A 3 24.89 -47.67 50.37
N HIS A 4 24.16 -46.71 50.95
CA HIS A 4 22.90 -46.15 50.46
C HIS A 4 23.16 -45.26 49.23
N LEU A 5 22.31 -45.34 48.22
CA LEU A 5 22.08 -44.23 47.29
C LEU A 5 21.16 -43.20 47.96
N PRO A 6 21.27 -41.91 47.59
CA PRO A 6 20.13 -41.36 46.86
C PRO A 6 20.50 -40.46 45.67
N ILE A 7 19.53 -40.45 44.76
CA ILE A 7 19.44 -39.70 43.50
C ILE A 7 19.34 -38.19 43.80
N ALA A 8 20.17 -37.39 43.14
CA ALA A 8 20.11 -35.93 43.19
C ALA A 8 19.14 -35.42 42.11
N GLU A 9 18.06 -34.79 42.56
CA GLU A 9 17.10 -34.03 41.74
C GLU A 9 17.78 -32.73 41.26
N LEU A 10 17.87 -32.55 39.95
CA LEU A 10 18.39 -31.34 39.31
C LEU A 10 17.22 -30.42 38.95
N SER A 11 16.89 -29.48 39.84
CA SER A 11 15.84 -28.48 39.59
C SER A 11 16.27 -27.49 38.51
N LEU A 12 15.59 -27.54 37.35
CA LEU A 12 15.76 -26.59 36.25
C LEU A 12 14.82 -25.39 36.49
N ALA A 13 15.38 -24.27 36.98
CA ALA A 13 14.63 -23.02 37.13
C ALA A 13 14.53 -22.28 35.79
N LEU A 14 13.33 -22.25 35.22
CA LEU A 14 12.99 -21.51 34.00
C LEU A 14 12.87 -20.02 34.34
N LEU A 15 13.83 -19.19 33.92
CA LEU A 15 13.74 -17.74 34.05
C LEU A 15 12.75 -17.20 32.99
N LEU A 16 11.55 -16.84 33.42
CA LEU A 16 10.58 -16.09 32.62
C LEU A 16 11.08 -14.65 32.45
N THR A 17 11.68 -14.33 31.31
CA THR A 17 11.85 -12.93 30.90
C THR A 17 10.50 -12.39 30.40
N PRO A 18 10.00 -11.25 30.90
CA PRO A 18 8.83 -10.62 30.30
C PRO A 18 9.18 -10.21 28.87
N ALA A 19 8.50 -10.81 27.90
CA ALA A 19 8.52 -10.34 26.53
C ALA A 19 7.89 -8.95 26.51
N PHE A 20 8.72 -7.91 26.31
CA PHE A 20 8.20 -6.61 25.88
C PHE A 20 7.55 -6.83 24.52
N ALA A 21 6.22 -6.84 24.50
CA ALA A 21 5.48 -6.76 23.25
C ALA A 21 5.95 -5.50 22.51
N PRO A 22 6.30 -5.57 21.21
CA PRO A 22 6.50 -4.36 20.43
C PRO A 22 5.20 -3.56 20.50
N ALA A 23 5.33 -2.26 20.81
CA ALA A 23 4.22 -1.34 20.88
C ALA A 23 3.34 -1.53 19.63
N SER A 24 2.06 -1.82 19.85
CA SER A 24 1.06 -1.85 18.79
C SER A 24 1.15 -0.56 18.01
N VAL A 25 1.63 -0.66 16.77
CA VAL A 25 1.60 0.44 15.83
C VAL A 25 0.15 0.87 15.67
N GLN A 26 -0.04 2.18 15.76
CA GLN A 26 -1.31 2.88 15.93
C GLN A 26 -2.39 2.39 14.96
N ALA A 27 -3.62 2.25 15.46
CA ALA A 27 -4.80 2.14 14.63
C ALA A 27 -4.76 3.26 13.57
N GLN A 28 -4.86 2.89 12.29
CA GLN A 28 -4.96 3.86 11.21
C GLN A 28 -6.09 4.85 11.52
N PRO A 29 -5.95 6.13 11.17
CA PRO A 29 -7.05 7.08 11.29
C PRO A 29 -8.28 6.50 10.59
N ALA A 30 -9.42 6.55 11.27
CA ALA A 30 -10.68 6.14 10.66
C ALA A 30 -10.86 6.92 9.34
N ALA A 31 -11.20 6.19 8.27
CA ALA A 31 -11.43 6.82 6.99
C ALA A 31 -12.57 7.85 7.11
N ARG A 32 -12.38 9.02 6.51
CA ARG A 32 -13.36 10.12 6.56
C ARG A 32 -13.94 10.36 5.18
N GLU A 33 -15.26 10.41 5.07
CA GLU A 33 -15.95 10.76 3.82
C GLU A 33 -15.70 12.23 3.46
N ALA A 34 -15.55 12.47 2.16
CA ALA A 34 -15.47 13.80 1.54
C ALA A 34 -16.02 13.74 0.11
N VAL A 35 -16.18 14.91 -0.49
CA VAL A 35 -16.56 15.05 -1.89
C VAL A 35 -15.57 15.94 -2.63
N VAL A 36 -15.40 15.70 -3.93
CA VAL A 36 -14.74 16.67 -4.81
C VAL A 36 -15.61 17.93 -4.85
N CYS A 37 -15.05 19.08 -4.49
CA CYS A 37 -15.82 20.31 -4.37
C CYS A 37 -16.56 20.66 -5.68
N PRO A 38 -17.76 21.26 -5.61
CA PRO A 38 -18.45 21.77 -6.80
C PRO A 38 -17.71 22.98 -7.40
N GLY A 39 -17.97 23.27 -8.68
CA GLY A 39 -17.49 24.49 -9.34
C GLY A 39 -16.01 24.50 -9.76
N ILE A 40 -15.30 23.37 -9.60
CA ILE A 40 -13.97 23.16 -10.18
C ILE A 40 -14.05 22.26 -11.42
N SER A 41 -13.00 22.26 -12.25
CA SER A 41 -12.81 21.19 -13.23
C SER A 41 -12.50 19.86 -12.53
N ALA A 42 -12.56 18.74 -13.27
CA ALA A 42 -12.26 17.43 -12.73
C ALA A 42 -10.91 17.41 -11.97
N LEU A 43 -10.93 16.83 -10.76
CA LEU A 43 -9.80 16.76 -9.86
C LEU A 43 -8.93 15.55 -10.21
N ASN A 44 -7.66 15.80 -10.56
CA ASN A 44 -6.73 14.73 -10.89
C ASN A 44 -6.42 13.86 -9.65
N LEU A 45 -6.74 12.57 -9.76
CA LEU A 45 -6.27 11.53 -8.85
C LEU A 45 -4.91 11.03 -9.34
N ARG A 46 -3.90 11.03 -8.48
CA ARG A 46 -2.54 10.63 -8.81
C ARG A 46 -2.05 9.45 -7.99
N GLU A 47 -1.08 8.74 -8.53
CA GLU A 47 -0.47 7.57 -7.89
C GLU A 47 0.29 7.93 -6.61
N ILE A 48 1.03 9.03 -6.67
CA ILE A 48 1.79 9.66 -5.59
C ILE A 48 1.67 11.18 -5.74
N PRO A 49 2.05 11.98 -4.72
CA PRO A 49 2.24 13.43 -4.87
C PRO A 49 3.05 13.76 -6.13
N ASP A 50 2.52 14.66 -6.96
CA ASP A 50 3.12 15.08 -8.24
C ASP A 50 3.37 13.96 -9.28
N GLY A 51 2.92 12.74 -9.00
CA GLY A 51 3.11 11.57 -9.86
C GLY A 51 2.16 11.52 -11.04
N ARG A 52 2.14 10.38 -11.74
CA ARG A 52 1.24 10.12 -12.87
C ARG A 52 -0.24 10.25 -12.45
N ILE A 53 -1.06 10.81 -13.34
CA ILE A 53 -2.52 10.85 -13.18
C ILE A 53 -3.10 9.45 -13.43
N LEU A 54 -3.85 8.95 -12.46
CA LEU A 54 -4.61 7.70 -12.51
C LEU A 54 -5.98 7.90 -13.14
N ASP A 55 -6.66 8.97 -12.74
CA ASP A 55 -8.01 9.31 -13.15
C ASP A 55 -8.30 10.82 -12.94
N ALA A 56 -9.39 11.31 -13.49
CA ALA A 56 -9.89 12.67 -13.28
C ALA A 56 -11.29 12.61 -12.67
N LEU A 57 -11.40 12.93 -11.38
CA LEU A 57 -12.62 12.82 -10.60
C LEU A 57 -13.55 14.01 -10.87
N PRO A 58 -14.77 13.80 -11.40
CA PRO A 58 -15.73 14.88 -11.58
C PRO A 58 -16.09 15.57 -10.25
N PRO A 59 -16.50 16.85 -10.28
CA PRO A 59 -17.11 17.50 -9.12
C PRO A 59 -18.26 16.68 -8.54
N GLY A 60 -18.39 16.64 -7.22
CA GLY A 60 -19.40 15.84 -6.52
C GLY A 60 -19.05 14.37 -6.32
N THR A 61 -17.93 13.87 -6.87
CA THR A 61 -17.49 12.49 -6.63
C THR A 61 -17.22 12.26 -5.14
N SER A 62 -17.89 11.26 -4.55
CA SER A 62 -17.63 10.82 -3.18
C SER A 62 -16.30 10.07 -3.08
N VAL A 63 -15.52 10.40 -2.05
CA VAL A 63 -14.23 9.79 -1.77
C VAL A 63 -14.08 9.50 -0.27
N LEU A 64 -13.23 8.53 0.06
CA LEU A 64 -12.78 8.29 1.42
C LEU A 64 -11.37 8.83 1.59
N GLN A 65 -11.14 9.72 2.54
CA GLN A 65 -9.82 10.09 3.02
C GLN A 65 -9.28 8.96 3.91
N VAL A 66 -8.19 8.31 3.51
CA VAL A 66 -7.77 7.01 4.10
C VAL A 66 -6.49 7.09 4.94
N ALA A 67 -5.86 8.25 5.00
CA ALA A 67 -4.68 8.54 5.80
C ALA A 67 -4.53 10.06 6.00
N PRO A 68 -3.67 10.54 6.92
CA PRO A 68 -3.40 11.97 7.06
C PRO A 68 -2.77 12.55 5.78
N PRO A 69 -2.94 13.86 5.51
CA PRO A 69 -2.29 14.52 4.38
C PRO A 69 -0.76 14.38 4.40
N ALA A 70 -0.17 14.21 3.23
CA ALA A 70 1.27 14.31 2.99
C ALA A 70 1.57 15.68 2.36
N GLY A 71 1.77 16.69 3.20
CA GLY A 71 1.76 18.08 2.75
C GLY A 71 0.37 18.47 2.26
N ASP A 72 0.27 19.05 1.07
CA ASP A 72 -1.01 19.44 0.45
C ASP A 72 -1.75 18.28 -0.22
N TRP A 73 -1.16 17.08 -0.25
CA TRP A 73 -1.73 15.91 -0.90
C TRP A 73 -2.51 15.06 0.10
N GLN A 74 -3.80 14.86 -0.18
CA GLN A 74 -4.68 14.00 0.62
C GLN A 74 -4.75 12.60 -0.01
N PRO A 75 -4.34 11.55 0.72
CA PRO A 75 -4.60 10.17 0.32
C PRO A 75 -6.10 9.88 0.34
N ILE A 76 -6.64 9.41 -0.79
CA ILE A 76 -8.04 9.04 -0.93
C ILE A 76 -8.23 7.64 -1.52
N ALA A 77 -9.43 7.10 -1.33
CA ALA A 77 -9.96 5.95 -2.04
C ALA A 77 -11.31 6.31 -2.68
N THR A 78 -11.48 5.93 -3.94
CA THR A 78 -12.76 5.83 -4.64
C THR A 78 -13.20 4.37 -4.66
N GLU A 79 -14.31 4.09 -5.33
CA GLU A 79 -14.70 2.71 -5.63
C GLU A 79 -13.60 1.94 -6.38
N ASP A 80 -13.01 2.56 -7.39
CA ASP A 80 -12.09 1.89 -8.33
C ASP A 80 -10.61 2.13 -8.05
N TYR A 81 -10.27 3.20 -7.34
CA TYR A 81 -8.89 3.66 -7.19
C TYR A 81 -8.51 4.00 -5.74
N ARG A 82 -7.21 3.96 -5.46
CA ARG A 82 -6.60 4.72 -4.36
C ARG A 82 -5.46 5.56 -4.89
N GLY A 83 -5.25 6.71 -4.29
CA GLY A 83 -4.20 7.61 -4.71
C GLY A 83 -4.21 8.88 -3.90
N TYR A 84 -3.67 9.94 -4.49
CA TYR A 84 -3.51 11.24 -3.88
C TYR A 84 -4.21 12.30 -4.74
N VAL A 85 -4.95 13.17 -4.08
CA VAL A 85 -5.50 14.39 -4.68
C VAL A 85 -4.96 15.60 -3.94
N TRP A 86 -5.03 16.78 -4.55
CA TRP A 86 -4.70 18.00 -3.83
C TRP A 86 -5.83 18.33 -2.85
N GLY A 87 -5.54 18.29 -1.55
CA GLY A 87 -6.54 18.26 -0.48
C GLY A 87 -7.43 19.50 -0.43
N ALA A 88 -6.95 20.65 -0.93
CA ALA A 88 -7.73 21.89 -0.99
C ALA A 88 -8.96 21.82 -1.93
N TYR A 89 -9.07 20.78 -2.75
CA TYR A 89 -10.22 20.54 -3.63
C TYR A 89 -11.19 19.49 -3.09
N LEU A 90 -10.99 19.04 -1.84
CA LEU A 90 -11.95 18.22 -1.12
C LEU A 90 -12.78 19.09 -0.18
N CYS A 91 -14.09 18.85 -0.22
CA CYS A 91 -15.05 19.48 0.66
C CYS A 91 -15.55 18.42 1.65
N ASP A 92 -15.62 18.77 2.93
CA ASP A 92 -16.33 17.96 3.92
C ASP A 92 -17.81 17.87 3.51
N ASP A 93 -18.44 16.71 3.71
CA ASP A 93 -19.83 16.47 3.30
C ASP A 93 -20.78 17.52 3.91
N VAL A 94 -21.08 18.55 3.14
CA VAL A 94 -22.21 19.45 3.36
C VAL A 94 -23.30 19.04 2.38
N ALA A 95 -24.23 18.25 2.93
CA ALA A 95 -25.62 18.05 2.52
C ALA A 95 -26.02 18.54 1.10
N GLN A 96 -26.30 17.55 0.25
CA GLN A 96 -27.11 17.55 -0.98
C GLN A 96 -27.52 18.90 -1.58
N THR A 97 -27.07 19.14 -2.81
CA THR A 97 -27.94 19.68 -3.86
C THR A 97 -27.59 18.98 -5.16
N GLU A 98 -28.53 18.17 -5.65
CA GLU A 98 -28.57 17.69 -7.03
C GLU A 98 -28.82 18.88 -7.96
N PRO A 99 -28.03 19.06 -9.02
CA PRO A 99 -28.49 19.68 -10.25
C PRO A 99 -28.74 18.60 -11.31
N GLU A 100 -29.91 18.74 -11.94
CA GLU A 100 -30.38 18.13 -13.18
C GLU A 100 -29.38 18.23 -14.35
N PRO A 101 -29.61 17.51 -15.48
CA PRO A 101 -28.58 17.09 -16.43
C PRO A 101 -28.19 18.17 -17.45
N GLU A 102 -26.94 18.15 -17.88
CA GLU A 102 -26.47 18.75 -19.14
C GLU A 102 -25.76 17.64 -19.93
N ASP A 103 -26.41 17.06 -20.93
CA ASP A 103 -26.52 17.50 -22.34
C ASP A 103 -25.37 16.94 -23.20
N ASP A 104 -25.78 16.25 -24.25
CA ASP A 104 -25.00 15.30 -25.04
C ASP A 104 -24.44 16.01 -26.28
N GLY A 105 -23.13 15.91 -26.49
CA GLY A 105 -22.51 16.09 -27.81
C GLY A 105 -21.30 17.01 -27.87
N ASP A 106 -20.10 16.44 -27.93
CA ASP A 106 -19.47 16.10 -29.22
C ASP A 106 -18.17 15.31 -28.98
N LYS A 107 -17.98 14.25 -29.76
CA LYS A 107 -16.78 13.42 -29.78
C LYS A 107 -15.91 13.89 -30.93
N THR A 108 -14.62 14.09 -30.69
CA THR A 108 -13.62 13.43 -31.54
C THR A 108 -12.27 13.29 -30.79
N PRO A 109 -11.51 12.23 -31.08
CA PRO A 109 -10.43 11.73 -30.24
C PRO A 109 -9.11 12.41 -30.61
N ASP A 110 -8.29 12.73 -29.62
CA ASP A 110 -6.88 12.96 -29.92
C ASP A 110 -6.05 11.70 -29.72
N LYS A 111 -5.31 11.46 -30.79
CA LYS A 111 -4.45 10.35 -31.12
C LYS A 111 -3.04 10.80 -30.74
N ASP A 112 -2.19 9.84 -30.38
CA ASP A 112 -0.75 10.01 -30.11
C ASP A 112 -0.36 10.38 -28.66
N ALA A 113 -0.39 9.36 -27.78
CA ALA A 113 0.62 9.18 -26.74
C ALA A 113 0.83 7.68 -26.45
N VAL A 114 1.52 6.98 -27.37
CA VAL A 114 2.11 5.67 -27.07
C VAL A 114 3.43 5.90 -26.35
N GLY A 115 3.35 6.14 -25.04
CA GLY A 115 4.35 5.62 -24.11
C GLY A 115 3.91 4.22 -23.65
N PRO A 116 4.80 3.31 -23.21
CA PRO A 116 4.35 2.11 -22.54
C PRO A 116 3.53 2.53 -21.32
N MET A 117 2.22 2.43 -21.45
CA MET A 117 1.25 2.71 -20.41
C MET A 117 1.44 1.62 -19.36
N VAL A 118 2.27 1.87 -18.33
CA VAL A 118 2.29 1.04 -17.13
C VAL A 118 0.93 1.26 -16.48
N THR A 119 -0.03 0.43 -16.85
CA THR A 119 -1.30 0.35 -16.14
C THR A 119 -0.96 -0.33 -14.82
N PRO A 120 -1.10 0.34 -13.66
CA PRO A 120 -0.84 -0.31 -12.38
C PRO A 120 -1.72 -1.55 -12.30
N ALA A 121 -1.11 -2.66 -11.95
CA ALA A 121 -1.79 -3.94 -11.91
C ALA A 121 -2.91 -3.87 -10.86
N ARG A 122 -4.10 -4.30 -11.24
CA ARG A 122 -5.31 -4.20 -10.42
C ARG A 122 -5.22 -5.18 -9.26
N CYS A 123 -5.60 -4.73 -8.07
CA CYS A 123 -5.68 -5.56 -6.87
C CYS A 123 -7.10 -6.11 -6.69
N GLY A 124 -7.25 -7.26 -6.03
CA GLY A 124 -8.57 -7.72 -5.58
C GLY A 124 -9.17 -6.74 -4.57
N ARG A 125 -10.45 -6.38 -4.73
CA ARG A 125 -11.20 -5.59 -3.74
C ARG A 125 -11.20 -6.37 -2.41
N ASN A 126 -10.97 -5.67 -1.28
CA ASN A 126 -11.02 -6.20 0.09
C ASN A 126 -9.85 -7.07 0.59
N ASP A 127 -8.69 -7.10 -0.08
CA ASP A 127 -7.48 -7.69 0.52
C ASP A 127 -6.51 -6.58 0.97
N GLU A 128 -6.51 -6.33 2.28
CA GLU A 128 -5.66 -5.32 2.93
C GLU A 128 -4.16 -5.60 2.82
N ASN A 129 -3.77 -6.80 2.40
CA ASN A 129 -2.38 -7.20 2.21
C ASN A 129 -1.92 -7.04 0.77
N LEU A 130 -2.75 -6.54 -0.15
CA LEU A 130 -2.31 -6.24 -1.51
C LEU A 130 -1.61 -4.87 -1.57
N ARG A 131 -0.48 -4.82 -2.28
CA ARG A 131 0.30 -3.61 -2.55
C ARG A 131 0.68 -3.58 -4.02
N ASN A 132 0.87 -2.38 -4.57
CA ASN A 132 1.59 -2.22 -5.83
C ASN A 132 3.08 -1.96 -5.55
N VAL A 133 3.93 -2.48 -6.43
CA VAL A 133 5.34 -2.08 -6.50
C VAL A 133 5.41 -0.63 -6.97
N SER A 134 6.13 0.20 -6.24
CA SER A 134 6.39 1.61 -6.55
C SER A 134 7.89 1.84 -6.67
N TYR A 135 8.52 1.05 -7.54
CA TYR A 135 9.93 1.16 -7.87
C TYR A 135 10.08 0.93 -9.36
N SER A 136 10.61 1.93 -10.07
CA SER A 136 10.65 1.96 -11.54
C SER A 136 11.47 0.83 -12.17
N GLY A 137 12.42 0.25 -11.42
CA GLY A 137 13.19 -0.92 -11.84
C GLY A 137 12.49 -2.26 -11.60
N GLY A 138 11.34 -2.28 -10.92
CA GLY A 138 10.71 -3.50 -10.42
C GLY A 138 11.51 -4.19 -9.29
N LEU A 139 10.92 -5.20 -8.69
CA LEU A 139 11.50 -5.94 -7.56
C LEU A 139 11.75 -7.39 -7.92
N GLU A 140 12.93 -7.89 -7.56
CA GLU A 140 13.25 -9.31 -7.57
C GLU A 140 12.60 -10.00 -6.36
N ILE A 141 12.14 -11.23 -6.56
CA ILE A 141 11.62 -12.09 -5.50
C ILE A 141 12.73 -13.05 -5.09
N TYR A 142 13.17 -12.97 -3.85
CA TYR A 142 14.23 -13.79 -3.28
C TYR A 142 13.66 -14.96 -2.48
N ALA A 143 14.32 -16.11 -2.55
CA ALA A 143 13.95 -17.30 -1.78
C ALA A 143 14.17 -17.13 -0.27
N ARG A 144 15.13 -16.27 0.11
CA ARG A 144 15.45 -15.91 1.50
C ARG A 144 15.62 -14.38 1.59
N PRO A 145 15.53 -13.78 2.78
CA PRO A 145 15.74 -12.35 2.99
C PRO A 145 17.24 -12.00 2.93
N ASP A 146 17.84 -12.30 1.78
CA ASP A 146 19.26 -12.21 1.49
C ASP A 146 19.41 -12.01 -0.02
N SER A 147 20.09 -10.94 -0.42
CA SER A 147 20.31 -10.58 -1.82
C SER A 147 21.25 -11.56 -2.54
N ALA A 148 21.99 -12.39 -1.81
CA ALA A 148 22.76 -13.50 -2.37
C ALA A 148 21.92 -14.79 -2.54
N SER A 149 20.65 -14.79 -2.13
CA SER A 149 19.79 -15.96 -2.26
C SER A 149 19.23 -16.11 -3.68
N PRO A 150 18.74 -17.32 -4.04
CA PRO A 150 18.15 -17.53 -5.36
C PRO A 150 16.99 -16.57 -5.65
N ILE A 151 17.01 -16.00 -6.85
CA ILE A 151 15.89 -15.20 -7.39
C ILE A 151 14.85 -16.17 -7.95
N LEU A 152 13.63 -16.07 -7.44
CA LEU A 152 12.47 -16.88 -7.81
C LEU A 152 11.63 -16.23 -8.91
N GLY A 153 11.69 -14.91 -9.03
CA GLY A 153 10.90 -14.16 -9.99
C GLY A 153 11.17 -12.67 -9.94
N PHE A 154 10.37 -11.93 -10.71
CA PHE A 154 10.46 -10.49 -10.85
C PHE A 154 9.05 -9.89 -10.96
N ILE A 155 8.85 -8.75 -10.29
CA ILE A 155 7.60 -7.98 -10.34
C ILE A 155 7.95 -6.60 -10.89
N GLY A 156 7.41 -6.25 -12.04
CA GLY A 156 7.62 -4.92 -12.63
C GLY A 156 7.00 -3.79 -11.81
N ASP A 157 7.37 -2.56 -12.14
CA ASP A 157 6.72 -1.36 -11.62
C ASP A 157 5.20 -1.41 -11.79
N GLY A 158 4.46 -1.00 -10.77
CA GLY A 158 3.01 -1.13 -10.69
C GLY A 158 2.49 -2.58 -10.51
N GLY A 159 3.35 -3.60 -10.46
CA GLY A 159 2.95 -4.99 -10.26
C GLY A 159 2.34 -5.23 -8.88
N VAL A 160 1.43 -6.20 -8.76
CA VAL A 160 0.77 -6.53 -7.47
C VAL A 160 1.59 -7.53 -6.68
N VAL A 161 1.76 -7.26 -5.39
CA VAL A 161 2.23 -8.23 -4.40
C VAL A 161 1.20 -8.41 -3.30
N ARG A 162 1.16 -9.60 -2.73
CA ARG A 162 0.42 -9.86 -1.49
C ARG A 162 1.39 -10.09 -0.35
N LEU A 163 1.29 -9.26 0.68
CA LEU A 163 2.12 -9.34 1.87
C LEU A 163 1.79 -10.62 2.65
N ASN A 164 2.83 -11.23 3.22
CA ASN A 164 2.73 -12.45 4.01
C ASN A 164 3.56 -12.34 5.29
N GLY A 165 3.17 -11.41 6.16
CA GLY A 165 3.83 -11.13 7.43
C GLY A 165 4.44 -9.74 7.50
N VAL A 166 5.21 -9.51 8.57
CA VAL A 166 5.76 -8.21 8.92
C VAL A 166 7.13 -8.01 8.26
N SER A 167 7.37 -6.80 7.73
CA SER A 167 8.68 -6.37 7.25
C SER A 167 9.73 -6.36 8.37
N PHE A 168 10.99 -6.64 8.05
CA PHE A 168 12.10 -6.56 9.00
C PHE A 168 13.39 -6.06 8.33
N VAL A 169 14.27 -5.45 9.12
CA VAL A 169 15.55 -4.93 8.64
C VAL A 169 16.61 -6.03 8.65
N GLY A 170 17.20 -6.32 7.49
CA GLY A 170 18.33 -7.23 7.36
C GLY A 170 19.67 -6.58 7.72
N GLY A 171 20.75 -7.38 7.75
CA GLY A 171 22.07 -6.94 8.21
C GLY A 171 22.72 -5.79 7.42
N THR A 172 22.19 -5.45 6.24
CA THR A 172 22.67 -4.38 5.36
C THR A 172 21.81 -3.11 5.39
N GLY A 173 20.78 -3.06 6.24
CA GLY A 173 19.81 -1.95 6.30
C GLY A 173 18.66 -2.07 5.31
N VAL A 174 18.65 -3.10 4.47
CA VAL A 174 17.53 -3.44 3.58
C VAL A 174 16.33 -3.91 4.40
N ILE A 175 15.14 -3.44 4.05
CA ILE A 175 13.89 -3.93 4.62
C ILE A 175 13.38 -5.07 3.75
N TRP A 176 13.30 -6.26 4.33
CA TRP A 176 12.76 -7.45 3.69
C TRP A 176 11.28 -7.57 4.00
N GLN A 177 10.46 -7.60 2.95
CA GLN A 177 9.03 -7.83 3.05
C GLN A 177 8.71 -9.25 2.54
N PRO A 178 8.19 -10.15 3.40
CA PRO A 178 7.69 -11.44 2.95
C PRO A 178 6.41 -11.28 2.13
N ILE A 179 6.28 -12.05 1.05
CA ILE A 179 5.13 -12.08 0.16
C ILE A 179 4.66 -13.53 -0.11
N ASN A 180 3.40 -13.70 -0.48
CA ASN A 180 2.85 -14.99 -0.93
C ASN A 180 2.20 -14.92 -2.33
N PHE A 181 2.29 -13.79 -3.01
CA PHE A 181 1.87 -13.58 -4.39
C PHE A 181 2.77 -12.51 -5.03
N PRO A 182 3.18 -12.65 -6.31
CA PRO A 182 2.83 -13.73 -7.25
C PRO A 182 3.53 -15.06 -6.96
N GLU A 183 4.61 -15.03 -6.19
CA GLU A 183 5.38 -16.19 -5.75
C GLU A 183 5.68 -16.02 -4.25
N ARG A 184 5.84 -17.13 -3.53
CA ARG A 184 6.21 -17.06 -2.11
C ARG A 184 7.70 -16.77 -1.98
N GLY A 185 8.02 -15.65 -1.35
CA GLY A 185 9.41 -15.23 -1.14
C GLY A 185 9.53 -13.92 -0.38
N TYR A 186 10.62 -13.22 -0.61
CA TYR A 186 10.96 -11.95 0.01
C TYR A 186 11.31 -10.92 -1.06
N ILE A 187 10.88 -9.69 -0.86
CA ILE A 187 11.25 -8.55 -1.72
C ILE A 187 11.92 -7.47 -0.87
N GLU A 188 12.75 -6.65 -1.50
CA GLU A 188 13.29 -5.45 -0.88
C GLU A 188 12.19 -4.38 -0.82
N GLY A 189 11.50 -4.27 0.31
CA GLY A 189 10.41 -3.31 0.52
C GLY A 189 10.89 -1.87 0.74
N GLY A 190 12.17 -1.69 1.05
CA GLY A 190 12.76 -0.37 1.29
C GLY A 190 14.11 -0.46 2.01
N ARG A 191 14.55 0.64 2.61
CA ARG A 191 15.87 0.74 3.23
C ARG A 191 15.86 1.72 4.40
N ASP A 192 16.82 1.57 5.30
CA ASP A 192 17.14 2.56 6.34
C ASP A 192 15.92 2.93 7.20
N GLY A 193 15.04 1.96 7.46
CA GLY A 193 13.83 2.11 8.27
C GLY A 193 12.60 2.63 7.52
N VAL A 194 12.70 2.92 6.22
CA VAL A 194 11.59 3.40 5.40
C VAL A 194 11.19 2.36 4.36
N VAL A 195 9.92 1.94 4.38
CA VAL A 195 9.30 1.16 3.28
C VAL A 195 8.98 2.13 2.15
N SER A 196 9.67 1.99 1.02
CA SER A 196 9.60 2.92 -0.11
C SER A 196 9.16 2.27 -1.42
N ASN A 197 9.31 0.94 -1.53
CA ASN A 197 9.13 0.23 -2.80
C ASN A 197 7.72 -0.34 -2.95
N LEU A 198 6.86 -0.14 -1.95
CA LEU A 198 5.51 -0.68 -1.87
C LEU A 198 4.53 0.43 -1.50
N VAL A 199 3.46 0.55 -2.27
CA VAL A 199 2.35 1.47 -2.01
C VAL A 199 1.04 0.72 -1.91
N TYR A 200 0.04 1.35 -1.29
CA TYR A 200 -1.32 0.82 -1.33
C TYR A 200 -1.78 0.67 -2.77
N CYS A 201 -2.61 -0.33 -3.01
CA CYS A 201 -3.12 -0.59 -4.34
C CYS A 201 -3.84 0.62 -4.90
N THR A 202 -3.44 1.03 -6.11
CA THR A 202 -3.99 2.23 -6.74
C THR A 202 -5.22 1.94 -7.60
N ARG A 203 -5.50 0.67 -7.94
CA ARG A 203 -6.69 0.24 -8.69
C ARG A 203 -7.22 -1.13 -8.22
N PHE A 204 -8.55 -1.33 -8.21
CA PHE A 204 -9.20 -2.59 -7.83
C PHE A 204 -9.93 -3.31 -8.98
N TYR A 205 -10.21 -4.61 -8.80
CA TYR A 205 -11.23 -5.35 -9.55
C TYR A 205 -12.62 -5.16 -8.91
N GLU A 206 -13.68 -5.37 -9.70
CA GLU A 206 -15.05 -5.57 -9.22
C GLU A 206 -15.23 -6.96 -8.58
#